data_AF-A0A7W8LRI2-F1
#
_entry.id   AF-A0A7W8LRI2-F1
#
_cell.length_a   1.000
_cell.length_b   1.000
_cell.length_c   1.000
_cell.angle_alpha   90.00
_cell.angle_beta   90.00
_cell.angle_gamma   90.00
#
_symmetry.space_group_name_H-M   'P 1'
#
loop_
_entity.id
_entity.type
_entity.pdbx_description
1 polymer ?
#
loop_
_entity_poly.entity_id
_entity_poly.type
_entity_poly.pdbx_seq_one_letter_code
_entity_poly.pdbx_strand_id
1 'polypeptide(L)'
;MLHIEFITDLGARVTVDVESADKLLEVQRQYGRLGWTSGDLPAGGYQFPHDNEADFDWNLIGARKWTSPDGEDLVIHRGHAYRRRELEAVDSRKMKLPAAVKYSRGAKNTDPDHVREKADGEFEYVTLAIFRGGKRQERYAVPGGNRPAAQAGAPAARPAPTRPQPAARPAPVAVAEEDTPF
;
A
#
# COMPACT_ATOMS: atom_id res chain seq x y z
N MET A 1 -20.32 -23.43 -16.83
CA MET A 1 -20.19 -23.90 -15.44
C MET A 1 -18.72 -24.03 -15.10
N LEU A 2 -18.30 -23.37 -14.03
CA LEU A 2 -16.95 -23.38 -13.46
C LEU A 2 -17.06 -23.82 -12.01
N HIS A 3 -15.94 -24.23 -11.43
CA HIS A 3 -15.85 -24.55 -10.01
C HIS A 3 -14.69 -23.76 -9.41
N ILE A 4 -14.88 -23.25 -8.19
CA ILE A 4 -13.83 -22.61 -7.41
C ILE A 4 -13.74 -23.27 -6.03
N GLU A 5 -12.54 -23.67 -5.64
CA GLU A 5 -12.26 -24.21 -4.31
C GLU A 5 -11.88 -23.08 -3.35
N PHE A 6 -12.50 -23.08 -2.18
CA PHE A 6 -12.20 -22.20 -1.07
C PHE A 6 -11.71 -22.98 0.15
N ILE A 7 -10.82 -22.35 0.91
CA ILE A 7 -10.60 -22.62 2.32
C ILE A 7 -11.44 -21.63 3.12
N THR A 8 -12.34 -22.15 3.95
CA THR A 8 -13.20 -21.32 4.80
C THR A 8 -12.41 -20.67 5.94
N ASP A 9 -13.04 -19.75 6.65
CA ASP A 9 -12.54 -19.17 7.90
C ASP A 9 -12.24 -20.22 8.98
N LEU A 10 -12.92 -21.37 8.93
CA LEU A 10 -12.69 -22.53 9.81
C LEU A 10 -11.70 -23.56 9.25
N GLY A 11 -11.11 -23.31 8.07
CA GLY A 11 -10.14 -24.21 7.44
C GLY A 11 -10.75 -25.39 6.66
N ALA A 12 -12.07 -25.42 6.48
CA ALA A 12 -12.72 -26.45 5.67
C ALA A 12 -12.46 -26.22 4.17
N ARG A 13 -12.35 -27.31 3.40
CA ARG A 13 -12.29 -27.25 1.93
C ARG A 13 -13.71 -27.30 1.38
N VAL A 14 -14.12 -26.25 0.68
CA VAL A 14 -15.46 -26.11 0.10
C VAL A 14 -15.32 -25.77 -1.38
N THR A 15 -15.99 -26.52 -2.25
CA THR A 15 -16.10 -26.18 -3.68
C THR A 15 -17.43 -25.51 -3.93
N VAL A 16 -17.41 -24.40 -4.66
CA VAL A 16 -18.59 -23.63 -5.04
C VAL A 16 -18.72 -23.65 -6.57
N ASP A 17 -19.94 -23.93 -7.04
CA ASP A 17 -20.28 -23.86 -8.46
C ASP A 17 -20.52 -22.42 -8.89
N VAL A 18 -19.97 -22.07 -10.06
CA VAL A 18 -20.14 -20.76 -10.67
C VAL A 18 -20.78 -20.97 -12.04
N GLU A 19 -21.91 -20.30 -12.27
CA GLU A 19 -22.72 -20.43 -13.48
C GLU A 19 -21.88 -20.18 -14.75
N SER A 20 -21.15 -19.06 -14.76
CA SER A 20 -20.39 -18.55 -15.92
C SER A 20 -19.14 -17.77 -15.50
N ALA A 21 -18.22 -17.56 -16.45
CA ALA A 21 -16.92 -16.94 -16.18
C ALA A 21 -17.00 -15.48 -15.71
N ASP A 22 -18.00 -14.73 -16.18
CA ASP A 22 -18.26 -13.34 -15.81
C ASP A 22 -18.72 -13.18 -14.35
N LYS A 23 -19.26 -14.24 -13.74
CA LYS A 23 -19.70 -14.27 -12.34
C LYS A 23 -18.60 -14.64 -11.33
N LEU A 24 -17.44 -15.10 -11.81
CA LEU A 24 -16.37 -15.61 -10.95
C LEU A 24 -15.91 -14.60 -9.89
N LEU A 25 -15.68 -13.34 -10.28
CA LEU A 25 -15.20 -12.32 -9.34
C LEU A 25 -16.27 -11.90 -8.33
N GLU A 26 -17.54 -11.96 -8.70
CA GLU A 26 -18.66 -11.71 -7.80
C GLU A 26 -18.70 -12.78 -6.69
N VAL A 27 -18.58 -14.06 -7.08
CA VAL A 27 -18.50 -15.19 -6.15
C VAL A 27 -17.26 -15.07 -5.24
N GLN A 28 -16.09 -14.72 -5.80
CA GLN A 28 -14.88 -14.48 -5.00
C GLN A 28 -15.10 -13.39 -3.95
N ARG A 29 -15.70 -12.25 -4.31
CA ARG A 29 -15.99 -11.17 -3.35
C ARG A 29 -16.98 -11.60 -2.28
N GLN A 30 -18.03 -12.33 -2.66
CA GLN A 30 -19.06 -12.79 -1.75
C GLN A 30 -18.47 -13.64 -0.63
N TYR A 31 -17.71 -14.68 -0.97
CA TYR A 31 -17.10 -15.58 0.03
C TYR A 31 -15.87 -14.97 0.70
N GLY A 32 -15.09 -14.17 -0.02
CA GLY A 32 -13.94 -13.49 0.56
C GLY A 32 -14.29 -12.44 1.62
N ARG A 33 -15.49 -11.85 1.56
CA ARG A 33 -16.00 -11.00 2.66
C ARG A 33 -16.20 -11.78 3.98
N LEU A 34 -16.40 -13.09 3.90
CA LEU A 34 -16.45 -14.00 5.05
C LEU A 34 -15.05 -14.44 5.52
N GLY A 35 -13.98 -13.95 4.87
CA GLY A 35 -12.61 -14.37 5.13
C GLY A 35 -12.19 -15.67 4.43
N TRP A 36 -13.03 -16.18 3.51
CA TRP A 36 -12.68 -17.37 2.73
C TRP A 36 -11.65 -17.03 1.66
N THR A 37 -10.79 -17.98 1.34
CA THR A 37 -9.65 -17.76 0.43
C THR A 37 -9.55 -18.88 -0.58
N SER A 38 -9.13 -18.58 -1.81
CA SER A 38 -8.95 -19.58 -2.86
C SER A 38 -7.47 -19.61 -3.28
N GLY A 39 -6.88 -20.81 -3.30
CA GLY A 39 -5.46 -21.00 -3.54
C GLY A 39 -4.54 -20.57 -2.39
N ASP A 40 -3.26 -20.43 -2.72
CA ASP A 40 -2.19 -20.06 -1.80
C ASP A 40 -1.65 -18.66 -2.09
N LEU A 41 -0.97 -18.08 -1.09
CA LEU A 41 -0.28 -16.82 -1.25
C LEU A 41 0.92 -17.02 -2.22
N PRO A 42 0.98 -16.31 -3.35
CA PRO A 42 2.11 -16.44 -4.27
C PRO A 42 3.44 -16.05 -3.61
N ALA A 43 4.54 -16.64 -4.08
CA ALA A 43 5.88 -16.22 -3.66
C ALA A 43 6.08 -14.73 -3.99
N GLY A 44 6.40 -13.94 -2.96
CA GLY A 44 6.49 -12.48 -3.03
C GLY A 44 5.16 -11.71 -3.06
N GLY A 45 4.06 -12.40 -2.75
CA GLY A 45 2.72 -11.85 -2.66
C GLY A 45 2.07 -11.57 -4.01
N TYR A 46 0.78 -11.23 -3.96
CA TYR A 46 0.01 -10.86 -5.14
C TYR A 46 0.60 -9.60 -5.81
N GLN A 47 0.62 -9.57 -7.13
CA GLN A 47 1.11 -8.42 -7.90
C GLN A 47 -0.08 -7.73 -8.58
N PHE A 48 -0.31 -6.47 -8.23
CA PHE A 48 -1.40 -5.66 -8.78
C PHE A 48 -0.88 -4.35 -9.41
N PRO A 49 -1.65 -3.73 -10.32
CA PRO A 49 -1.32 -2.40 -10.83
C PRO A 49 -1.26 -1.37 -9.70
N HIS A 50 -0.32 -0.42 -9.79
CA HIS A 50 -0.11 0.60 -8.77
C HIS A 50 -1.39 1.42 -8.52
N ASP A 51 -2.05 1.86 -9.59
CA ASP A 51 -3.27 2.68 -9.56
C ASP A 51 -4.51 1.95 -9.01
N ASN A 52 -4.41 0.67 -8.67
CA ASN A 52 -5.49 -0.07 -8.01
C ASN A 52 -5.36 -0.04 -6.48
N GLU A 53 -4.25 0.40 -5.90
CA GLU A 53 -3.99 0.26 -4.46
C GLU A 53 -5.03 0.96 -3.58
N ALA A 54 -5.34 2.22 -3.90
CA ALA A 54 -6.14 3.08 -3.04
C ALA A 54 -7.54 2.52 -2.79
N ASP A 55 -8.15 1.92 -3.81
CA ASP A 55 -9.52 1.41 -3.82
C ASP A 55 -9.62 -0.09 -4.14
N PHE A 56 -8.53 -0.84 -3.95
CA PHE A 56 -8.51 -2.29 -4.11
C PHE A 56 -9.55 -2.96 -3.21
N ASP A 57 -10.35 -3.86 -3.77
CA ASP A 57 -11.26 -4.69 -2.97
C ASP A 57 -10.52 -5.88 -2.36
N TRP A 58 -10.14 -5.72 -1.10
CA TRP A 58 -9.48 -6.75 -0.31
C TRP A 58 -10.30 -8.04 -0.16
N ASN A 59 -11.63 -7.99 -0.31
CA ASN A 59 -12.46 -9.18 -0.27
C ASN A 59 -12.15 -10.14 -1.44
N LEU A 60 -11.58 -9.67 -2.56
CA LEU A 60 -11.18 -10.54 -3.68
C LEU A 60 -10.19 -11.63 -3.27
N ILE A 61 -9.41 -11.38 -2.22
CA ILE A 61 -8.41 -12.32 -1.70
C ILE A 61 -8.74 -12.77 -0.27
N GLY A 62 -9.98 -12.61 0.20
CA GLY A 62 -10.36 -12.99 1.56
C GLY A 62 -9.74 -12.12 2.66
N ALA A 63 -9.35 -10.88 2.33
CA ALA A 63 -8.74 -9.94 3.26
C ALA A 63 -9.68 -8.78 3.58
N ARG A 64 -9.37 -8.02 4.63
CA ARG A 64 -10.11 -6.80 5.01
C ARG A 64 -9.21 -5.72 5.59
N LYS A 65 -9.55 -4.45 5.38
CA LYS A 65 -8.93 -3.33 6.10
C LYS A 65 -9.39 -3.35 7.57
N TRP A 66 -8.50 -2.97 8.48
CA TRP A 66 -8.78 -2.82 9.91
C TRP A 66 -7.85 -1.77 10.49
N THR A 67 -8.40 -0.83 11.24
CA THR A 67 -7.62 0.16 11.99
C THR A 67 -7.37 -0.38 13.40
N SER A 68 -6.12 -0.44 13.81
CA SER A 68 -5.74 -0.90 15.15
C SER A 68 -6.18 0.12 16.23
N PRO A 69 -6.22 -0.28 17.52
CA PRO A 69 -6.47 0.66 18.62
C PRO A 69 -5.47 1.83 18.66
N ASP A 70 -4.26 1.63 18.14
CA ASP A 70 -3.21 2.65 18.05
C ASP A 70 -3.39 3.60 16.85
N GLY A 71 -4.44 3.40 16.04
CA GLY A 71 -4.74 4.20 14.85
C GLY A 71 -3.98 3.77 13.59
N GLU A 72 -3.35 2.60 13.57
CA GLU A 72 -2.62 2.09 12.39
C GLU A 72 -3.56 1.36 11.44
N ASP A 73 -3.58 1.75 10.16
CA ASP A 73 -4.33 1.05 9.12
C ASP A 73 -3.61 -0.21 8.64
N LEU A 74 -4.27 -1.35 8.84
CA LEU A 74 -3.75 -2.68 8.56
C LEU A 74 -4.66 -3.43 7.58
N VAL A 75 -4.08 -4.44 6.94
CA VAL A 75 -4.85 -5.45 6.19
C VAL A 75 -4.80 -6.76 6.96
N ILE A 76 -5.96 -7.33 7.25
CA ILE A 76 -6.11 -8.63 7.90
C ILE A 76 -6.38 -9.70 6.84
N HIS A 77 -5.58 -10.76 6.84
CA HIS A 77 -5.74 -11.92 5.96
C HIS A 77 -5.32 -13.21 6.68
N ARG A 78 -6.21 -14.20 6.74
CA ARG A 78 -6.03 -15.47 7.48
C ARG A 78 -5.50 -15.26 8.93
N GLY A 79 -6.06 -14.29 9.64
CA GLY A 79 -5.67 -13.96 11.02
C GLY A 79 -4.34 -13.22 11.19
N HIS A 80 -3.64 -12.88 10.09
CA HIS A 80 -2.41 -12.09 10.12
C HIS A 80 -2.66 -10.63 9.75
N ALA A 81 -1.97 -9.71 10.44
CA ALA A 81 -1.98 -8.29 10.13
C ALA A 81 -0.78 -7.91 9.24
N TYR A 82 -1.06 -7.21 8.14
CA TYR A 82 -0.08 -6.74 7.17
C TYR A 82 -0.07 -5.21 7.16
N ARG A 83 1.14 -4.63 7.21
CA ARG A 83 1.38 -3.19 7.20
C ARG A 83 1.66 -2.69 5.80
N ARG A 84 1.11 -1.52 5.47
CA ARG A 84 1.42 -0.77 4.26
C ARG A 84 2.83 -0.17 4.36
N ARG A 85 3.63 -0.33 3.31
CA ARG A 85 4.98 0.23 3.16
C ARG A 85 5.11 0.84 1.79
N GLU A 86 5.59 2.07 1.72
CA GLU A 86 5.95 2.71 0.46
C GLU A 86 7.38 2.31 0.11
N LEU A 87 7.57 1.88 -1.12
CA LEU A 87 8.87 1.54 -1.70
C LEU A 87 9.18 2.58 -2.76
N GLU A 88 10.27 3.31 -2.54
CA GLU A 88 10.76 4.30 -3.48
C GLU A 88 11.17 3.67 -4.81
N ALA A 89 11.10 4.46 -5.87
CA ALA A 89 11.59 4.03 -7.17
C ALA A 89 13.10 3.76 -7.08
N VAL A 90 13.53 2.60 -7.58
CA VAL A 90 14.93 2.25 -7.68
C VAL A 90 15.38 2.60 -9.09
N ASP A 91 16.20 3.63 -9.25
CA ASP A 91 16.89 3.91 -10.52
C ASP A 91 18.39 3.67 -10.36
N SER A 92 18.80 2.43 -10.62
CA SER A 92 20.21 2.04 -10.66
C SER A 92 20.60 1.63 -12.07
N ARG A 93 21.91 1.67 -12.38
CA ARG A 93 22.43 1.19 -13.67
C ARG A 93 22.07 -0.27 -13.97
N LYS A 94 21.84 -1.09 -12.95
CA LYS A 94 21.52 -2.51 -13.07
C LYS A 94 20.01 -2.81 -13.05
N MET A 95 19.20 -1.93 -12.45
CA MET A 95 17.80 -2.20 -12.19
C MET A 95 17.02 -0.89 -12.09
N LYS A 96 15.90 -0.83 -12.84
CA LYS A 96 14.93 0.26 -12.79
C LYS A 96 13.58 -0.30 -12.34
N LEU A 97 13.20 -0.01 -11.10
CA LEU A 97 11.89 -0.38 -10.56
C LEU A 97 11.10 0.89 -10.25
N PRO A 98 9.82 0.98 -10.70
CA PRO A 98 8.96 2.09 -10.31
C PRO A 98 8.62 2.00 -8.83
N ALA A 99 8.14 3.12 -8.28
CA ALA A 99 7.60 3.15 -6.93
C ALA A 99 6.51 2.09 -6.75
N ALA A 100 6.42 1.55 -5.54
CA ALA A 100 5.48 0.49 -5.22
C ALA A 100 4.90 0.68 -3.82
N VAL A 101 3.69 0.18 -3.62
CA VAL A 101 3.12 0.01 -2.29
C VAL A 101 3.14 -1.48 -1.95
N LYS A 102 3.77 -1.84 -0.84
CA LYS A 102 3.90 -3.21 -0.36
C LYS A 102 3.13 -3.41 0.94
N TYR A 103 2.34 -4.48 1.00
CA TYR A 103 1.69 -4.95 2.22
C TYR A 103 2.45 -6.18 2.72
N SER A 104 3.15 -6.05 3.84
CA SER A 104 3.94 -7.15 4.40
C SER A 104 3.93 -7.18 5.92
N ARG A 105 4.40 -8.28 6.51
CA ARG A 105 4.63 -8.44 7.95
C ARG A 105 5.96 -9.13 8.20
N GLY A 106 6.46 -9.10 9.43
CA GLY A 106 7.59 -9.93 9.82
C GLY A 106 7.24 -11.42 9.67
N ALA A 107 8.18 -12.22 9.19
CA ALA A 107 8.05 -13.66 9.16
C ALA A 107 8.03 -14.24 10.59
N LYS A 108 7.27 -15.30 10.76
CA LYS A 108 7.19 -16.12 11.98
C LYS A 108 7.86 -17.47 11.71
N ASN A 109 8.29 -18.13 12.77
CA ASN A 109 8.91 -19.46 12.67
C ASN A 109 7.98 -20.53 12.07
N THR A 110 6.67 -20.32 12.11
CA THR A 110 5.64 -21.19 11.53
C THR A 110 5.35 -20.90 10.06
N ASP A 111 5.90 -19.81 9.49
CA ASP A 111 5.69 -19.50 8.08
C ASP A 111 6.51 -20.44 7.21
N PRO A 112 5.96 -20.94 6.09
CA PRO A 112 6.71 -21.84 5.22
C PRO A 112 7.82 -21.09 4.47
N ASP A 113 8.95 -21.74 4.24
CA ASP A 113 10.15 -21.11 3.68
C ASP A 113 9.90 -20.42 2.31
N HIS A 114 9.01 -20.98 1.51
CA HIS A 114 8.71 -20.45 0.17
C HIS A 114 7.98 -19.09 0.18
N VAL A 115 7.43 -18.65 1.32
CA VAL A 115 6.82 -17.30 1.45
C VAL A 115 7.72 -16.31 2.19
N ARG A 116 8.86 -16.76 2.71
CA ARG A 116 9.80 -15.91 3.44
C ARG A 116 10.71 -15.18 2.46
N GLU A 117 10.62 -13.86 2.49
CA GLU A 117 11.52 -12.98 1.75
C GLU A 117 12.65 -12.53 2.67
N LYS A 118 13.90 -12.82 2.27
CA LYS A 118 15.07 -12.23 2.90
C LYS A 118 15.19 -10.77 2.48
N ALA A 119 15.19 -9.87 3.45
CA ALA A 119 15.55 -8.47 3.23
C ALA A 119 17.03 -8.25 3.56
N ASP A 120 17.52 -7.04 3.27
CA ASP A 120 18.86 -6.63 3.70
C ASP A 120 18.92 -6.62 5.24
N GLY A 121 19.72 -7.52 5.82
CA GLY A 121 19.87 -7.73 7.26
C GLY A 121 19.40 -9.10 7.73
N GLU A 122 19.08 -9.21 9.03
CA GLU A 122 18.63 -10.46 9.67
C GLU A 122 17.09 -10.65 9.66
N PHE A 123 16.34 -9.70 9.09
CA PHE A 123 14.88 -9.73 9.11
C PHE A 123 14.30 -10.40 7.86
N GLU A 124 13.43 -11.39 8.09
CA GLU A 124 12.61 -12.01 7.05
C GLU A 124 11.19 -11.43 7.06
N TYR A 125 10.61 -11.25 5.88
CA TYR A 125 9.25 -10.73 5.71
C TYR A 125 8.37 -11.73 4.97
N VAL A 126 7.07 -11.64 5.21
CA VAL A 126 6.04 -12.28 4.39
C VAL A 126 5.20 -11.19 3.75
N THR A 127 5.17 -11.19 2.41
CA THR A 127 4.49 -10.18 1.61
C THR A 127 3.12 -10.69 1.15
N LEU A 128 2.06 -9.94 1.46
CA LEU A 128 0.70 -10.22 1.01
C LEU A 128 0.49 -9.74 -0.43
N ALA A 129 0.80 -8.47 -0.69
CA ALA A 129 0.58 -7.85 -1.99
C ALA A 129 1.57 -6.72 -2.28
N ILE A 130 1.87 -6.52 -3.55
CA ILE A 130 2.66 -5.42 -4.09
C ILE A 130 1.87 -4.74 -5.21
N PHE A 131 1.68 -3.43 -5.10
CA PHE A 131 1.04 -2.58 -6.09
C PHE A 131 2.13 -1.77 -6.81
N ARG A 132 2.44 -2.14 -8.05
CA ARG A 132 3.59 -1.60 -8.80
C ARG A 132 3.33 -1.58 -10.30
N GLY A 133 3.61 -0.45 -10.95
CA GLY A 133 3.48 -0.30 -12.40
C GLY A 133 2.10 -0.74 -12.93
N GLY A 134 2.09 -1.34 -14.13
CA GLY A 134 0.87 -1.88 -14.74
C GLY A 134 -0.15 -0.82 -15.17
N LYS A 135 -1.31 -1.28 -15.63
CA LYS A 135 -2.47 -0.43 -15.96
C LYS A 135 -3.63 -0.78 -15.05
N ARG A 136 -4.30 0.24 -14.49
CA ARG A 136 -5.48 0.05 -13.64
C ARG A 136 -6.50 -0.89 -14.28
N GLN A 137 -7.04 -1.80 -13.47
CA GLN A 137 -8.14 -2.69 -13.85
C GLN A 137 -9.33 -2.47 -12.93
N GLU A 138 -10.47 -2.07 -13.51
CA GLU A 138 -11.66 -1.72 -12.74
C GLU A 138 -12.24 -2.91 -11.97
N ARG A 139 -12.06 -4.13 -12.51
CA ARG A 139 -12.48 -5.38 -11.87
C ARG A 139 -11.80 -5.68 -10.52
N TYR A 140 -10.76 -4.93 -10.13
CA TYR A 140 -10.10 -5.04 -8.82
C TYR A 140 -10.53 -3.99 -7.81
N ALA A 141 -11.23 -2.94 -8.25
CA ALA A 141 -11.73 -1.88 -7.38
C ALA A 141 -12.95 -2.34 -6.58
N VAL A 142 -13.26 -1.68 -5.46
CA VAL A 142 -14.52 -1.86 -4.71
C VAL A 142 -15.71 -1.46 -5.59
N PRO A 143 -16.76 -2.30 -5.74
CA PRO A 143 -17.88 -1.99 -6.61
C PRO A 143 -18.67 -0.82 -6.03
N GLY A 144 -18.96 0.20 -6.85
CA GLY A 144 -19.65 1.41 -6.39
C GLY A 144 -18.80 2.31 -5.47
N GLY A 145 -17.51 2.02 -5.31
CA GLY A 145 -16.59 2.89 -4.59
C GLY A 145 -16.46 4.23 -5.29
N ASN A 146 -16.51 5.32 -4.51
CA ASN A 146 -16.20 6.64 -5.03
C ASN A 146 -14.72 6.64 -5.45
N ARG A 147 -14.47 6.75 -6.76
CA ARG A 147 -13.12 6.92 -7.31
C ARG A 147 -12.46 8.09 -6.58
N PRO A 148 -11.34 7.91 -5.86
CA PRO A 148 -10.54 9.07 -5.49
C PRO A 148 -10.15 9.72 -6.81
N ALA A 149 -10.56 10.98 -6.99
CA ALA A 149 -10.26 11.72 -8.21
C ALA A 149 -8.76 11.57 -8.47
N ALA A 150 -8.41 10.86 -9.55
CA ALA A 150 -7.06 10.88 -10.05
C ALA A 150 -6.68 12.36 -10.14
N GLN A 151 -5.58 12.76 -9.51
CA GLN A 151 -4.99 14.09 -9.68
C GLN A 151 -4.68 14.25 -11.17
N ALA A 152 -5.70 14.66 -11.93
CA ALA A 152 -5.57 15.18 -13.26
C ALA A 152 -4.80 16.48 -13.08
N GLY A 153 -3.52 16.45 -13.50
CA GLY A 153 -2.67 17.59 -13.78
C GLY A 153 -2.76 18.75 -12.79
N ALA A 154 -1.71 18.91 -11.98
CA ALA A 154 -1.43 20.20 -11.36
C ALA A 154 -1.59 21.31 -12.42
N PRO A 155 -2.53 22.27 -12.26
CA PRO A 155 -2.50 23.46 -13.08
C PRO A 155 -1.24 24.22 -12.71
N ALA A 156 -0.51 24.63 -13.75
CA ALA A 156 0.72 25.40 -13.67
C ALA A 156 0.64 26.49 -12.59
N ALA A 157 1.71 26.57 -11.80
CA ALA A 157 1.94 27.58 -10.79
C ALA A 157 1.50 28.97 -11.28
N ARG A 158 0.54 29.57 -10.57
CA ARG A 158 0.35 31.03 -10.62
C ARG A 158 1.56 31.68 -9.94
N PRO A 159 2.21 32.67 -10.54
CA PRO A 159 3.28 33.40 -9.88
C PRO A 159 2.71 34.15 -8.67
N ALA A 160 3.40 34.05 -7.54
CA ALA A 160 3.08 34.74 -6.31
C ALA A 160 3.17 36.28 -6.52
N PRO A 161 2.28 37.08 -5.93
CA PRO A 161 2.44 38.52 -5.92
C PRO A 161 3.65 38.91 -5.08
N THR A 162 4.53 39.71 -5.68
CA THR A 162 5.73 40.30 -5.10
C THR A 162 5.36 41.15 -3.88
N ARG A 163 5.83 40.76 -2.70
CA ARG A 163 5.71 41.54 -1.46
C ARG A 163 6.72 42.71 -1.51
N PRO A 164 6.32 43.96 -1.29
CA PRO A 164 7.28 45.07 -1.23
C PRO A 164 8.19 44.95 -0.01
N GLN A 165 9.51 45.12 -0.24
CA GLN A 165 10.54 45.18 0.79
C GLN A 165 10.34 46.42 1.68
N PRO A 166 10.39 46.28 3.02
CA PRO A 166 10.51 47.42 3.91
C PRO A 166 11.95 47.97 3.90
N ALA A 167 12.03 49.30 3.89
CA ALA A 167 13.25 50.09 3.81
C ALA A 167 14.25 49.85 4.94
N ALA A 168 15.53 50.01 4.60
CA ALA A 168 16.68 49.89 5.47
C ALA A 168 16.60 50.81 6.70
N ARG A 169 16.83 50.24 7.90
CA ARG A 169 17.14 51.01 9.11
C ARG A 169 18.62 51.39 9.11
N PRO A 170 18.98 52.63 9.53
CA PRO A 170 20.37 53.06 9.64
C PRO A 170 21.07 52.38 10.82
N ALA A 171 22.38 52.18 10.67
CA ALA A 171 23.27 51.50 11.60
C ALA A 171 23.43 52.27 12.93
N PRO A 172 23.57 51.57 14.07
CA PRO A 172 23.97 52.19 15.32
C PRO A 172 25.47 52.54 15.32
N VAL A 173 25.74 53.74 15.79
CA VAL A 173 27.05 54.38 15.97
C VAL A 173 27.85 53.64 17.06
N ALA A 174 29.13 53.36 16.77
CA ALA A 174 30.09 52.83 17.73
C ALA A 174 30.36 53.88 18.82
N VAL A 175 30.19 53.47 20.09
CA VAL A 175 30.67 54.24 21.24
C VAL A 175 31.94 53.57 21.74
N ALA A 176 32.98 54.38 21.87
CA ALA A 176 34.36 54.01 22.13
C ALA A 176 34.56 53.37 23.50
N GLU A 177 35.56 52.50 23.55
CA GLU A 177 36.22 51.99 24.74
C GLU A 177 36.74 53.15 25.59
N GLU A 178 36.45 53.12 26.89
CA GLU A 178 37.20 53.87 27.88
C GLU A 178 37.72 52.89 28.93
N ASP A 179 39.03 52.66 28.84
CA ASP A 179 39.95 52.21 29.87
C ASP A 179 39.60 52.80 31.25
N THR A 180 39.55 51.98 32.30
CA THR A 180 40.54 52.09 33.39
C THR A 180 40.40 50.99 34.47
N PRO A 181 41.51 50.64 35.14
CA PRO A 181 41.66 49.48 36.02
C PRO A 181 41.39 49.81 37.49
N PHE A 182 41.05 48.80 38.30
CA PHE A 182 41.68 48.37 39.56
C PHE A 182 40.80 47.33 40.26
#